data_AF-A0A388PFP3-F1
#
_entry.id   AF-A0A388PFP3-F1
#
_cell.length_a   1.000
_cell.length_b   1.000
_cell.length_c   1.000
_cell.angle_alpha   90.00
_cell.angle_beta   90.00
_cell.angle_gamma   90.00
#
_symmetry.space_group_name_H-M   'P 1'
#
loop_
_entity.id
_entity.type
_entity.pdbx_description
1 polymer ?
#
loop_
_entity_poly.entity_id
_entity_poly.type
_entity_poly.pdbx_seq_one_letter_code
_entity_poly.pdbx_strand_id
1 'polypeptide(L)'
;MSRYTLQTAAFLNNVRPVIWLDVEKRTADPEPALTSVLWVDGLKTYAHDAILVASAKARSLEFLPWAELAVEVVRVAQTTNSLIAGYSIPERDLLMKACPEQAEWIKSNYLNANAAKWFKNHRPKLYAQACRTAGERRKPGLKDFLIQPAVGYTYKKYLLGVQPGSILGRLRTLLAKRGGIHRELTNEARRDWTNLIEYNRQDVLGMKHLVEYVVAAGADSRAG
;
A
#
# COMPACT_ATOMS: atom_id res chain seq x y z
N MET A 1 0.14 1.90 -23.53
CA MET A 1 -0.42 2.56 -22.32
C MET A 1 0.72 2.89 -21.36
N SER A 2 0.71 4.07 -20.73
CA SER A 2 1.77 4.44 -19.76
C SER A 2 1.72 3.47 -18.58
N ARG A 3 2.80 2.72 -18.34
CA ARG A 3 2.88 1.67 -17.30
C ARG A 3 2.74 2.21 -15.88
N TYR A 4 2.75 3.53 -15.68
CA TYR A 4 2.86 4.17 -14.35
C TYR A 4 1.61 4.98 -13.95
N THR A 5 0.48 4.75 -14.59
CA THR A 5 -0.74 5.54 -14.37
C THR A 5 -1.92 4.62 -14.12
N LEU A 6 -2.89 5.12 -13.34
CA LEU A 6 -4.13 4.42 -13.04
C LEU A 6 -4.71 3.77 -14.28
N GLN A 7 -4.95 2.47 -14.20
CA GLN A 7 -5.63 1.71 -15.26
C GLN A 7 -7.14 1.92 -15.15
N THR A 8 -7.61 3.17 -15.30
CA THR A 8 -9.00 3.57 -15.03
C THR A 8 -10.01 2.73 -15.81
N ALA A 9 -9.76 2.46 -17.10
CA ALA A 9 -10.64 1.61 -17.90
C ALA A 9 -10.70 0.17 -17.38
N ALA A 10 -9.58 -0.37 -16.87
CA ALA A 10 -9.56 -1.68 -16.26
C ALA A 10 -10.42 -1.68 -14.98
N PHE A 11 -10.29 -0.68 -14.11
CA PHE A 11 -11.13 -0.58 -12.91
C PHE A 11 -12.62 -0.35 -13.22
N LEU A 12 -12.95 0.55 -14.16
CA LEU A 12 -14.33 0.86 -14.54
C LEU A 12 -15.08 -0.35 -15.11
N ASN A 13 -14.40 -1.19 -15.88
CA ASN A 13 -14.99 -2.34 -16.55
C ASN A 13 -14.80 -3.65 -15.76
N ASN A 14 -14.15 -3.60 -14.59
CA ASN A 14 -13.83 -4.79 -13.83
C ASN A 14 -15.02 -5.25 -12.99
N VAL A 15 -15.39 -6.52 -13.16
CA VAL A 15 -16.40 -7.22 -12.35
C VAL A 15 -15.78 -8.22 -11.36
N ARG A 16 -14.45 -8.44 -11.44
CA ARG A 16 -13.74 -9.38 -10.58
C ARG A 16 -13.43 -8.76 -9.22
N PRO A 17 -13.34 -9.55 -8.14
CA PRO A 17 -12.83 -9.04 -6.87
C PRO A 17 -11.38 -8.54 -7.01
N VAL A 18 -10.96 -7.65 -6.11
CA VAL A 18 -9.61 -7.07 -6.13
C VAL A 18 -8.98 -7.24 -4.75
N ILE A 19 -7.78 -7.83 -4.72
CA ILE A 19 -6.92 -7.91 -3.54
C ILE A 19 -6.02 -6.69 -3.55
N TRP A 20 -6.11 -5.84 -2.53
CA TRP A 20 -5.33 -4.61 -2.45
C TRP A 20 -4.15 -4.80 -1.51
N LEU A 21 -2.97 -4.32 -1.90
CA LEU A 21 -1.80 -4.42 -1.03
C LEU A 21 -0.88 -3.22 -1.14
N ASP A 22 -0.12 -3.02 -0.07
CA ASP A 22 0.95 -2.03 0.03
C ASP A 22 2.07 -2.60 0.92
N VAL A 23 3.32 -2.32 0.55
CA VAL A 23 4.51 -2.92 1.17
C VAL A 23 5.39 -1.83 1.79
N GLU A 24 5.93 -2.08 2.98
CA GLU A 24 6.92 -1.21 3.61
C GLU A 24 8.31 -1.85 3.56
N LYS A 25 9.24 -1.10 2.99
CA LYS A 25 10.58 -1.55 2.66
C LYS A 25 11.56 -0.39 2.77
N ARG A 26 12.77 -0.63 3.29
CA ARG A 26 13.89 0.31 3.08
C ARG A 26 14.51 0.04 1.71
N THR A 27 15.08 1.06 1.07
CA THR A 27 15.75 0.92 -0.23
C THR A 27 16.77 -0.22 -0.26
N ALA A 28 17.52 -0.40 0.83
CA ALA A 28 18.54 -1.44 0.97
C ALA A 28 17.99 -2.84 1.28
N ASP A 29 16.71 -2.97 1.65
CA ASP A 29 16.16 -4.27 2.02
C ASP A 29 15.94 -5.14 0.77
N PRO A 30 16.34 -6.43 0.79
CA PRO A 30 16.10 -7.33 -0.33
C PRO A 30 14.61 -7.64 -0.53
N GLU A 31 13.85 -7.60 0.57
CA GLU A 31 12.42 -7.93 0.67
C GLU A 31 11.68 -6.90 1.54
N PRO A 32 10.35 -6.79 1.43
CA PRO A 32 9.54 -6.00 2.36
C PRO A 32 9.72 -6.43 3.80
N ALA A 33 9.59 -5.46 4.73
CA ALA A 33 9.58 -5.73 6.17
C ALA A 33 8.15 -5.92 6.70
N LEU A 34 7.18 -5.24 6.08
CA LEU A 34 5.77 -5.25 6.42
C LEU A 34 4.94 -5.20 5.14
N THR A 35 3.79 -5.87 5.13
CA THR A 35 2.79 -5.75 4.06
C THR A 35 1.40 -5.71 4.67
N SER A 36 0.55 -4.81 4.20
CA SER A 36 -0.88 -4.87 4.47
C SER A 36 -1.59 -5.36 3.22
N VAL A 37 -2.54 -6.27 3.40
CA VAL A 37 -3.35 -6.84 2.34
C VAL A 37 -4.82 -6.75 2.74
N LEU A 38 -5.64 -6.13 1.90
CA LEU A 38 -7.09 -6.18 2.00
C LEU A 38 -7.60 -7.37 1.19
N TRP A 39 -7.92 -8.43 1.93
CA TRP A 39 -8.56 -9.63 1.43
C TRP A 39 -10.09 -9.44 1.39
N VAL A 40 -10.80 -10.47 0.93
CA VAL A 40 -12.27 -10.49 0.95
C VAL A 40 -12.83 -10.52 2.37
N ASP A 41 -12.14 -11.18 3.31
CA ASP A 41 -12.53 -11.35 4.71
C ASP A 41 -12.03 -10.22 5.62
N GLY A 42 -11.12 -9.36 5.12
CA GLY A 42 -10.73 -8.13 5.79
C GLY A 42 -9.28 -7.72 5.56
N LEU A 43 -8.92 -6.63 6.23
CA LEU A 43 -7.56 -6.08 6.19
C LEU A 43 -6.67 -6.82 7.18
N LYS A 44 -5.56 -7.37 6.70
CA LYS A 44 -4.53 -8.01 7.52
C LYS A 44 -3.16 -7.40 7.24
N THR A 45 -2.34 -7.31 8.28
CA THR A 45 -0.96 -6.81 8.18
C THR A 45 -0.01 -7.90 8.64
N TYR A 46 1.03 -8.12 7.85
CA TYR A 46 2.04 -9.16 8.02
C TYR A 46 3.40 -8.51 8.23
N ALA A 47 4.19 -9.07 9.14
CA ALA A 47 5.61 -8.78 9.26
C ALA A 47 6.42 -9.90 8.58
N HIS A 48 7.47 -9.54 7.86
CA HIS A 48 8.29 -10.48 7.10
C HIS A 48 9.72 -10.60 7.65
N ASP A 49 10.17 -9.56 8.36
CA ASP A 49 11.51 -9.51 8.92
C ASP A 49 11.55 -10.25 10.26
N ALA A 50 12.41 -11.27 10.36
CA ALA A 50 12.56 -12.10 11.55
C ALA A 50 12.87 -11.29 12.82
N ILE A 51 13.62 -10.18 12.70
CA ILE A 51 13.92 -9.35 13.87
C ILE A 51 12.67 -8.64 14.43
N LEU A 52 11.62 -8.49 13.60
CA LEU A 52 10.36 -7.86 13.97
C LEU A 52 9.36 -8.82 14.60
N VAL A 53 9.59 -10.14 14.63
CA VAL A 53 8.64 -11.17 15.11
C VAL A 53 8.04 -10.82 16.47
N ALA A 54 8.87 -10.46 17.45
CA ALA A 54 8.40 -10.11 18.79
C ALA A 54 7.51 -8.84 18.78
N SER A 55 7.84 -7.87 17.92
CA SER A 55 7.07 -6.64 17.76
C SER A 55 5.77 -6.86 16.99
N ALA A 56 5.76 -7.78 16.03
CA ALA A 56 4.57 -8.24 15.31
C ALA A 56 3.59 -8.90 16.29
N LYS A 57 4.07 -9.86 17.10
CA LYS A 57 3.27 -10.54 18.12
C LYS A 57 2.65 -9.57 19.13
N ALA A 58 3.41 -8.56 19.58
CA ALA A 58 2.91 -7.54 20.50
C ALA A 58 1.77 -6.67 19.93
N ARG A 59 1.58 -6.68 18.60
CA ARG A 59 0.50 -5.99 17.90
C ARG A 59 -0.49 -6.93 17.22
N SER A 60 -0.47 -8.22 17.59
CA SER A 60 -1.32 -9.26 17.01
C SER A 60 -1.20 -9.32 15.48
N LEU A 61 0.00 -9.05 14.97
CA LEU A 61 0.32 -9.25 13.55
C LEU A 61 0.84 -10.66 13.34
N GLU A 62 0.54 -11.20 12.16
CA GLU A 62 1.13 -12.46 11.73
C GLU A 62 2.55 -12.22 11.23
N PHE A 63 3.46 -13.12 11.62
CA PHE A 63 4.74 -13.23 10.96
C PHE A 63 4.61 -14.27 9.84
N LEU A 64 4.97 -13.88 8.63
CA LEU A 64 4.98 -14.74 7.46
C LEU A 64 6.11 -14.26 6.55
N PRO A 65 7.06 -15.10 6.11
CA PRO A 65 8.09 -14.68 5.16
C PRO A 65 7.50 -14.06 3.90
N TRP A 66 8.17 -13.06 3.30
CA TRP A 66 7.64 -12.35 2.14
C TRP A 66 7.33 -13.30 0.97
N ALA A 67 8.22 -14.24 0.68
CA ALA A 67 8.03 -15.21 -0.39
C ALA A 67 6.75 -16.04 -0.19
N GLU A 68 6.46 -16.45 1.06
CA GLU A 68 5.25 -17.22 1.38
C GLU A 68 3.98 -16.36 1.22
N LEU A 69 3.99 -15.11 1.70
CA LEU A 69 2.86 -14.20 1.49
C LEU A 69 2.64 -13.93 -0.01
N ALA A 70 3.70 -13.71 -0.79
CA ALA A 70 3.58 -13.44 -2.21
C ALA A 70 2.95 -14.61 -2.96
N VAL A 71 3.38 -15.85 -2.67
CA VAL A 71 2.77 -17.08 -3.21
C VAL A 71 1.30 -17.16 -2.82
N GLU A 72 0.96 -16.86 -1.56
CA GLU A 72 -0.41 -16.91 -1.08
C GLU A 72 -1.30 -15.86 -1.77
N VAL A 73 -0.83 -14.62 -1.92
CA VAL A 73 -1.55 -13.55 -2.66
C VAL A 73 -1.85 -14.02 -4.09
N VAL A 74 -0.86 -14.56 -4.78
CA VAL A 74 -1.02 -15.01 -6.18
C VAL A 74 -1.95 -16.22 -6.25
N ARG A 75 -1.80 -17.21 -5.37
CA ARG A 75 -2.64 -18.40 -5.29
C ARG A 75 -4.10 -18.02 -5.01
N VAL A 76 -4.35 -17.16 -4.03
CA VAL A 76 -5.71 -16.67 -3.71
C VAL A 76 -6.27 -15.89 -4.90
N ALA A 77 -5.49 -15.02 -5.53
CA ALA A 77 -5.95 -14.27 -6.69
C ALA A 77 -6.34 -15.18 -7.86
N GLN A 78 -5.56 -16.22 -8.15
CA GLN A 78 -5.88 -17.22 -9.18
C GLN A 78 -7.13 -18.03 -8.84
N THR A 79 -7.19 -18.59 -7.63
CA THR A 79 -8.29 -19.47 -7.19
C THR A 79 -9.63 -18.75 -7.08
N THR A 80 -9.62 -17.47 -6.70
CA THR A 80 -10.83 -16.65 -6.58
C THR A 80 -11.13 -15.83 -7.84
N ASN A 81 -10.34 -15.99 -8.90
CA ASN A 81 -10.38 -15.16 -10.10
C ASN A 81 -10.34 -13.65 -9.76
N SER A 82 -9.57 -13.26 -8.75
CA SER A 82 -9.37 -11.86 -8.35
C SER A 82 -8.24 -11.19 -9.13
N LEU A 83 -8.28 -9.86 -9.20
CA LEU A 83 -7.14 -9.04 -9.61
C LEU A 83 -6.31 -8.66 -8.38
N ILE A 84 -5.06 -8.25 -8.60
CA ILE A 84 -4.19 -7.70 -7.55
C ILE A 84 -4.03 -6.20 -7.82
N ALA A 85 -4.10 -5.34 -6.81
CA ALA A 85 -3.91 -3.91 -6.97
C ALA A 85 -2.94 -3.34 -5.93
N GLY A 86 -2.07 -2.44 -6.39
CA GLY A 86 -1.19 -1.64 -5.56
C GLY A 86 -1.00 -0.25 -6.16
N TYR A 87 -0.50 0.70 -5.37
CA TYR A 87 -0.47 2.10 -5.79
C TYR A 87 0.60 2.36 -6.84
N SER A 88 1.59 1.48 -6.94
CA SER A 88 2.71 1.66 -7.86
C SER A 88 3.14 0.33 -8.51
N ILE A 89 4.20 0.41 -9.31
CA ILE A 89 4.80 -0.73 -10.00
C ILE A 89 5.77 -1.54 -9.12
N PRO A 90 6.54 -0.93 -8.19
CA PRO A 90 7.35 -1.67 -7.22
C PRO A 90 6.68 -2.88 -6.56
N GLU A 91 5.43 -2.77 -6.11
CA GLU A 91 4.72 -3.90 -5.47
C GLU A 91 4.55 -5.08 -6.44
N ARG A 92 4.18 -4.80 -7.70
CA ARG A 92 4.08 -5.82 -8.75
C ARG A 92 5.42 -6.50 -9.00
N ASP A 93 6.47 -5.71 -9.12
CA ASP A 93 7.81 -6.22 -9.44
C ASP A 93 8.35 -7.09 -8.29
N LEU A 94 8.01 -6.76 -7.03
CA LEU A 94 8.29 -7.59 -5.86
C LEU A 94 7.54 -8.93 -5.90
N LEU A 95 6.27 -8.94 -6.28
CA LEU A 95 5.49 -10.19 -6.46
C LEU A 95 6.09 -11.05 -7.58
N MET A 96 6.40 -10.45 -8.73
CA MET A 96 7.01 -11.17 -9.86
C MET A 96 8.37 -11.77 -9.50
N LYS A 97 9.16 -11.06 -8.68
CA LYS A 97 10.44 -11.56 -8.19
C LYS A 97 10.26 -12.76 -7.25
N ALA A 98 9.25 -12.73 -6.38
CA ALA A 98 8.96 -13.82 -5.45
C ALA A 98 8.27 -15.02 -6.12
N CYS A 99 7.52 -14.79 -7.19
CA CYS A 99 6.74 -15.79 -7.93
C CYS A 99 7.11 -15.76 -9.43
N PRO A 100 8.34 -16.15 -9.81
CA PRO A 100 8.85 -15.97 -11.17
C PRO A 100 8.06 -16.79 -12.20
N GLU A 101 7.58 -17.98 -11.84
CA GLU A 101 6.77 -18.83 -12.71
C GLU A 101 5.41 -18.19 -13.06
N GLN A 102 4.89 -17.33 -12.19
CA GLN A 102 3.62 -16.63 -12.37
C GLN A 102 3.81 -15.18 -12.86
N ALA A 103 5.03 -14.75 -13.20
CA ALA A 103 5.35 -13.36 -13.49
C ALA A 103 4.49 -12.72 -14.60
N GLU A 104 4.27 -13.42 -15.72
CA GLU A 104 3.41 -12.91 -16.80
C GLU A 104 1.92 -12.91 -16.44
N TRP A 105 1.48 -13.87 -15.61
CA TRP A 105 0.13 -13.87 -15.06
C TRP A 105 -0.07 -12.67 -14.14
N ILE A 106 0.87 -12.42 -13.22
CA ILE A 106 0.86 -11.27 -12.31
C ILE A 106 0.79 -9.98 -13.11
N LYS A 107 1.66 -9.82 -14.11
CA LYS A 107 1.69 -8.62 -14.97
C LYS A 107 0.37 -8.34 -15.69
N SER A 108 -0.36 -9.40 -16.06
CA SER A 108 -1.65 -9.30 -16.74
C SER A 108 -2.83 -9.10 -15.79
N ASN A 109 -2.69 -9.48 -14.52
CA ASN A 109 -3.75 -9.42 -13.49
C ASN A 109 -3.47 -8.39 -12.39
N TYR A 110 -2.41 -7.59 -12.55
CA TYR A 110 -2.07 -6.50 -11.65
C TYR A 110 -2.62 -5.17 -12.17
N LEU A 111 -3.29 -4.44 -11.29
CA LEU A 111 -3.81 -3.11 -11.54
C LEU A 111 -3.00 -2.05 -10.78
N ASN A 112 -2.45 -1.10 -11.54
CA ASN A 112 -1.82 0.09 -10.97
C ASN A 112 -2.89 1.11 -10.58
N ALA A 113 -2.92 1.50 -9.30
CA ALA A 113 -3.90 2.44 -8.74
C ALA A 113 -3.42 3.92 -8.73
N ASN A 114 -2.29 4.26 -9.35
CA ASN A 114 -1.75 5.62 -9.33
C ASN A 114 -2.64 6.66 -10.05
N ALA A 115 -3.50 7.34 -9.30
CA ALA A 115 -4.52 8.24 -9.84
C ALA A 115 -4.00 9.61 -10.31
N ALA A 116 -2.71 9.92 -10.17
CA ALA A 116 -2.18 11.28 -10.38
C ALA A 116 -2.51 11.84 -11.78
N LYS A 117 -2.32 11.03 -12.83
CA LYS A 117 -2.66 11.45 -14.20
C LYS A 117 -4.16 11.62 -14.40
N TRP A 118 -4.98 10.78 -13.77
CA TRP A 118 -6.43 10.91 -13.85
C TRP A 118 -6.90 12.24 -13.24
N PHE A 119 -6.43 12.56 -12.03
CA PHE A 119 -6.76 13.84 -11.37
C PHE A 119 -6.30 15.04 -12.19
N LYS A 120 -5.09 14.98 -12.76
CA LYS A 120 -4.58 16.04 -13.64
C LYS A 120 -5.53 16.33 -14.80
N ASN A 121 -6.13 15.30 -15.39
CA ASN A 121 -6.96 15.43 -16.58
C ASN A 121 -8.44 15.73 -16.28
N HIS A 122 -9.02 15.15 -15.23
CA HIS A 122 -10.47 15.19 -14.97
C HIS A 122 -10.86 16.10 -13.80
N ARG A 123 -9.91 16.39 -12.91
CA ARG A 123 -10.12 17.22 -11.70
C ARG A 123 -8.91 18.15 -11.48
N PRO A 124 -8.55 19.02 -12.45
CA PRO A 124 -7.31 19.81 -12.40
C PRO A 124 -7.20 20.73 -11.18
N LYS A 125 -8.31 21.24 -10.66
CA LYS A 125 -8.34 22.03 -9.41
C LYS A 125 -7.90 21.21 -8.19
N LEU A 126 -8.39 19.96 -8.07
CA LEU A 126 -7.97 19.05 -7.00
C LEU A 126 -6.52 18.61 -7.18
N TYR A 127 -6.08 18.34 -8.42
CA TYR A 127 -4.68 18.04 -8.70
C TYR A 127 -3.75 19.18 -8.25
N ALA A 128 -4.10 20.43 -8.53
CA ALA A 128 -3.34 21.59 -8.07
C ALA A 128 -3.29 21.71 -6.54
N GLN A 129 -4.39 21.40 -5.84
CA GLN A 129 -4.42 21.35 -4.36
C GLN A 129 -3.51 20.23 -3.81
N ALA A 130 -3.55 19.04 -4.43
CA ALA A 130 -2.67 17.95 -4.06
C ALA A 130 -1.19 18.31 -4.29
N CYS A 131 -0.85 18.97 -5.40
CA CYS A 131 0.51 19.49 -5.62
C CYS A 131 0.97 20.47 -4.54
N ARG A 132 0.11 21.42 -4.13
CA ARG A 132 0.42 22.35 -3.04
C ARG A 132 0.70 21.62 -1.72
N THR A 133 -0.05 20.57 -1.44
CA THR A 133 0.11 19.78 -0.22
C THR A 133 1.36 18.90 -0.28
N ALA A 134 1.70 18.40 -1.46
CA ALA A 134 2.91 17.61 -1.70
C ALA A 134 4.19 18.44 -1.54
N GLY A 135 4.11 19.75 -1.80
CA GLY A 135 5.22 20.68 -1.86
C GLY A 135 5.86 20.73 -3.25
N GLU A 136 6.66 21.77 -3.49
CA GLU A 136 7.21 22.11 -4.82
C GLU A 136 8.13 21.03 -5.42
N ARG A 137 8.70 20.16 -4.59
CA ARG A 137 9.78 19.24 -4.97
C ARG A 137 9.33 17.86 -5.43
N ARG A 138 8.03 17.53 -5.33
CA ARG A 138 7.55 16.18 -5.70
C ARG A 138 6.17 16.20 -6.34
N LYS A 139 5.91 15.17 -7.17
CA LYS A 139 4.56 14.91 -7.68
C LYS A 139 3.65 14.45 -6.53
N PRO A 140 2.35 14.77 -6.58
CA PRO A 140 1.40 14.29 -5.58
C PRO A 140 1.31 12.75 -5.64
N GLY A 141 1.41 12.13 -4.48
CA GLY A 141 1.20 10.71 -4.25
C GLY A 141 -0.19 10.44 -3.66
N LEU A 142 -0.41 9.20 -3.23
CA LEU A 142 -1.70 8.72 -2.69
C LEU A 142 -2.25 9.67 -1.62
N LYS A 143 -1.46 9.93 -0.58
CA LYS A 143 -1.88 10.72 0.59
C LYS A 143 -2.27 12.14 0.24
N ASP A 144 -1.59 12.75 -0.73
CA ASP A 144 -1.86 14.13 -1.13
C ASP A 144 -3.24 14.29 -1.75
N PHE A 145 -3.78 13.22 -2.35
CA PHE A 145 -5.17 13.16 -2.81
C PHE A 145 -6.12 12.81 -1.67
N LEU A 146 -5.80 11.82 -0.84
CA LEU A 146 -6.68 11.36 0.24
C LEU A 146 -7.05 12.44 1.25
N ILE A 147 -6.14 13.38 1.53
CA ILE A 147 -6.37 14.47 2.48
C ILE A 147 -7.22 15.61 1.91
N GLN A 148 -7.55 15.60 0.61
CA GLN A 148 -8.41 16.62 0.04
C GLN A 148 -9.87 16.38 0.46
N PRO A 149 -10.58 17.36 1.04
CA PRO A 149 -11.95 17.17 1.52
C PRO A 149 -12.91 16.62 0.46
N ALA A 150 -12.72 17.01 -0.81
CA ALA A 150 -13.54 16.55 -1.92
C ALA A 150 -13.41 15.04 -2.22
N VAL A 151 -12.31 14.40 -1.83
CA VAL A 151 -12.13 12.95 -1.96
C VAL A 151 -12.91 12.20 -0.87
N GLY A 152 -13.24 12.85 0.25
CA GLY A 152 -14.10 12.28 1.29
C GLY A 152 -13.47 11.16 2.10
N TYR A 153 -12.13 11.01 2.08
CA TYR A 153 -11.43 10.02 2.91
C TYR A 153 -11.01 10.64 4.26
N THR A 154 -11.38 10.00 5.37
CA THR A 154 -11.02 10.49 6.71
C THR A 154 -9.60 10.03 7.07
N TYR A 155 -8.60 10.65 6.46
CA TYR A 155 -7.19 10.31 6.69
C TYR A 155 -6.72 10.76 8.09
N LYS A 156 -6.00 9.88 8.79
CA LYS A 156 -5.44 10.18 10.12
C LYS A 156 -4.23 11.11 9.99
N LYS A 157 -4.43 12.42 10.22
CA LYS A 157 -3.42 13.48 10.00
C LYS A 157 -2.07 13.25 10.69
N TYR A 158 -2.06 12.61 11.87
CA TYR A 158 -0.81 12.31 12.59
C TYR A 158 0.12 11.34 11.83
N LEU A 159 -0.40 10.61 10.83
CA LEU A 159 0.37 9.71 9.99
C LEU A 159 1.11 10.43 8.85
N LEU A 160 0.84 11.71 8.60
CA LEU A 160 1.49 12.47 7.51
C LEU A 160 3.00 12.67 7.73
N GLY A 161 3.44 12.64 8.99
CA GLY A 161 4.85 12.73 9.36
C GLY A 161 5.56 11.38 9.48
N VAL A 162 4.87 10.25 9.24
CA VAL A 162 5.46 8.92 9.36
C VAL A 162 6.48 8.72 8.24
N GLN A 163 7.67 8.26 8.63
CA GLN A 163 8.76 7.94 7.72
C GLN A 163 9.07 6.44 7.80
N PRO A 164 8.43 5.59 6.98
CA PRO A 164 8.53 4.15 7.11
C PRO A 164 9.97 3.62 7.13
N GLY A 165 10.79 4.04 6.17
CA GLY A 165 12.19 3.59 6.09
C GLY A 165 13.03 3.96 7.31
N SER A 166 12.83 5.16 7.87
CA SER A 166 13.51 5.62 9.09
C SER A 166 13.06 4.82 10.31
N ILE A 167 11.75 4.60 10.44
CA ILE A 167 11.17 3.83 11.55
C ILE A 167 11.67 2.38 11.51
N LEU A 168 11.63 1.73 10.35
CA LEU A 168 12.14 0.36 10.17
C LEU A 168 13.62 0.26 10.56
N GLY A 169 14.45 1.19 10.06
CA GLY A 169 15.88 1.20 10.40
C GLY A 169 16.11 1.32 11.91
N ARG A 170 15.41 2.25 12.56
CA ARG A 170 15.51 2.48 14.01
C ARG A 170 15.02 1.30 14.83
N LEU A 171 13.89 0.69 14.46
CA LEU A 171 13.34 -0.47 15.15
C LEU A 171 14.30 -1.66 15.10
N ARG A 172 14.85 -1.95 13.92
CA ARG A 172 15.86 -3.02 13.74
C ARG A 172 17.07 -2.79 14.64
N THR A 173 17.63 -1.59 14.63
CA THR A 173 18.79 -1.25 15.48
C THR A 173 18.47 -1.40 16.97
N LEU A 174 17.30 -0.96 17.43
CA LEU A 174 16.91 -1.06 18.83
C LEU A 174 16.63 -2.50 19.25
N LEU A 175 15.96 -3.29 18.40
CA LEU A 175 15.70 -4.70 18.66
C LEU A 175 17.00 -5.49 18.69
N ALA A 176 17.94 -5.26 17.76
CA ALA A 176 19.24 -5.90 17.76
C ALA A 176 20.02 -5.63 19.06
N LYS A 177 20.02 -4.37 19.54
CA LYS A 177 20.67 -3.98 20.80
C LYS A 177 20.01 -4.56 22.06
N ARG A 178 18.74 -4.94 21.97
CA ARG A 178 17.91 -5.40 23.12
C ARG A 178 17.53 -6.87 22.99
N GLY A 179 18.31 -7.66 22.25
CA GLY A 179 18.11 -9.11 22.12
C GLY A 179 16.78 -9.52 21.46
N GLY A 180 16.20 -8.67 20.62
CA GLY A 180 14.90 -8.90 19.98
C GLY A 180 13.69 -8.70 20.90
N ILE A 181 13.87 -8.19 22.11
CA ILE A 181 12.81 -8.12 23.12
C ILE A 181 11.97 -6.84 22.93
N HIS A 182 10.71 -6.98 22.47
CA HIS A 182 9.82 -5.83 22.21
C HIS A 182 9.54 -4.97 23.45
N ARG A 183 9.35 -5.57 24.63
CA ARG A 183 9.07 -4.82 25.88
C ARG A 183 10.20 -3.89 26.29
N GLU A 184 11.42 -4.18 25.87
CA GLU A 184 12.59 -3.35 26.14
C GLU A 184 12.65 -2.11 25.24
N LEU A 185 11.85 -2.04 24.17
CA LEU A 185 11.84 -0.85 23.31
C LEU A 185 11.44 0.42 24.09
N THR A 186 11.91 1.57 23.62
CA THR A 186 11.42 2.85 24.17
C THR A 186 9.94 3.04 23.83
N ASN A 187 9.24 3.86 24.63
CA ASN A 187 7.84 4.23 24.34
C ASN A 187 7.68 4.85 22.95
N GLU A 188 8.66 5.67 22.53
CA GLU A 188 8.71 6.26 21.20
C GLU A 188 8.82 5.20 20.10
N ALA A 189 9.74 4.24 20.24
CA ALA A 189 9.90 3.16 19.26
C ALA A 189 8.64 2.29 19.13
N ARG A 190 7.97 1.99 20.25
CA ARG A 190 6.67 1.28 20.23
C ARG A 190 5.57 2.11 19.55
N ARG A 191 5.52 3.41 19.80
CA ARG A 191 4.57 4.32 19.14
C ARG A 191 4.83 4.35 17.64
N ASP A 192 6.08 4.47 17.22
CA ASP A 192 6.45 4.53 15.81
C ASP A 192 6.14 3.22 15.10
N TRP A 193 6.36 2.07 15.74
CA TRP A 193 5.92 0.79 15.22
C TRP A 193 4.40 0.76 14.97
N THR A 194 3.63 1.29 15.93
CA THR A 194 2.17 1.35 15.83
C THR A 194 1.73 2.28 14.71
N ASN A 195 2.38 3.44 14.58
CA ASN A 195 2.10 4.40 13.53
C ASN A 195 2.47 3.85 12.15
N LEU A 196 3.55 3.08 12.03
CA LEU A 196 3.93 2.42 10.78
C LEU A 196 2.90 1.38 10.34
N ILE A 197 2.42 0.54 11.27
CA ILE A 197 1.36 -0.43 10.97
C ILE A 197 0.09 0.28 10.50
N GLU A 198 -0.34 1.31 11.22
CA GLU A 198 -1.53 2.06 10.86
C GLU A 198 -1.36 2.81 9.54
N TYR A 199 -0.17 3.37 9.29
CA TYR A 199 0.16 4.04 8.03
C TYR A 199 -0.03 3.11 6.83
N ASN A 200 0.56 1.91 6.87
CA ASN A 200 0.49 0.96 5.76
C ASN A 200 -0.95 0.43 5.56
N ARG A 201 -1.72 0.25 6.65
CA ARG A 201 -3.16 -0.03 6.58
C ARG A 201 -3.95 1.08 5.89
N GLN A 202 -3.66 2.34 6.23
CA GLN A 202 -4.31 3.51 5.65
C GLN A 202 -3.96 3.68 4.16
N ASP A 203 -2.77 3.29 3.73
CA ASP A 203 -2.41 3.28 2.31
C ASP A 203 -3.24 2.27 1.52
N VAL A 204 -3.45 1.06 2.03
CA VAL A 204 -4.32 0.06 1.37
C VAL A 204 -5.78 0.52 1.30
N LEU A 205 -6.35 0.93 2.44
CA LEU A 205 -7.75 1.36 2.52
C LEU A 205 -7.99 2.63 1.70
N GLY A 206 -7.08 3.60 1.82
CA GLY A 206 -7.13 4.85 1.09
C GLY A 206 -7.00 4.63 -0.41
N MET A 207 -6.11 3.73 -0.85
CA MET A 207 -5.99 3.38 -2.27
C MET A 207 -7.30 2.85 -2.85
N LYS A 208 -7.96 1.90 -2.17
CA LYS A 208 -9.28 1.40 -2.59
C LYS A 208 -10.29 2.53 -2.69
N HIS A 209 -10.40 3.35 -1.64
CA HIS A 209 -11.32 4.50 -1.61
C HIS A 209 -11.07 5.49 -2.75
N LEU A 210 -9.80 5.80 -3.04
CA LEU A 210 -9.44 6.71 -4.12
C LEU A 210 -9.84 6.16 -5.48
N VAL A 211 -9.69 4.85 -5.72
CA VAL A 211 -10.14 4.22 -6.95
C VAL A 211 -11.66 4.24 -7.05
N GLU A 212 -12.39 3.97 -5.96
CA GLU A 212 -13.86 4.06 -5.92
C GLU A 212 -14.35 5.47 -6.26
N TYR A 213 -13.71 6.50 -5.70
CA TYR A 213 -13.98 7.89 -6.05
C TYR A 213 -13.80 8.15 -7.55
N VAL A 214 -12.71 7.66 -8.14
CA VAL A 214 -12.43 7.82 -9.58
C VAL A 214 -13.45 7.08 -10.44
N VAL A 215 -13.81 5.86 -10.05
CA VAL A 215 -14.78 5.01 -10.76
C VAL A 215 -16.17 5.66 -10.75
N ALA A 216 -16.63 6.14 -9.60
CA ALA A 216 -17.89 6.86 -9.47
C ALA A 216 -17.92 8.11 -10.36
N ALA A 217 -16.87 8.94 -10.29
CA ALA A 217 -16.76 10.14 -11.12
C ALA A 217 -16.72 9.84 -12.63
N GLY A 218 -16.19 8.68 -13.04
CA GLY A 218 -16.17 8.24 -14.42
C GLY A 218 -17.51 7.68 -14.91
N ALA A 219 -18.28 7.03 -14.04
CA ALA A 219 -19.63 6.55 -14.34
C ALA A 219 -20.59 7.71 -14.61
N ASP A 220 -20.55 8.76 -13.78
CA ASP A 220 -21.40 9.94 -13.93
C ASP A 220 -21.17 10.65 -15.27
N SER A 221 -19.92 10.67 -15.76
CA SER A 221 -19.58 11.28 -17.06
C SER A 221 -20.04 10.50 -18.29
N ARG A 222 -20.54 9.27 -18.14
CA ARG A 222 -21.14 8.47 -19.23
C ARG A 222 -22.66 8.53 -19.25
N ALA A 223 -23.29 9.03 -18.19
CA ALA A 223 -24.73 9.08 -18.02
C ALA A 223 -25.37 10.43 -18.41
N GLY A 224 -24.57 11.42 -18.78
CA GLY A 224 -25.01 12.73 -19.31
C GLY A 224 -24.44 12.97 -20.71
#